data_AF-A0AAV4CHP7-F1
#
_entry.id   AF-A0AAV4CHP7-F1
#
_cell.length_a   1.000
_cell.length_b   1.000
_cell.length_c   1.000
_cell.angle_alpha   90.00
_cell.angle_beta   90.00
_cell.angle_gamma   90.00
#
_symmetry.space_group_name_H-M   'P 1'
#
loop_
_entity.id
_entity.type
_entity.pdbx_description
1 polymer ?
#
loop_
_entity_poly.entity_id
_entity_poly.type
_entity_poly.pdbx_seq_one_letter_code
_entity_poly.pdbx_strand_id
1 'polypeptide(L)'
;MDKQKDSLISLSHFHHPLPPILSATLQGPVGFWSDWSGCSENCKQGFRTRRREVYIGGGNGFDTETVSCYSTCDQGPCYNDTCTGPGQVCTADESGTVSCICPMCQGHELSPVCGRIGNVVKTFDTECDLHHMACKRGEMDYQLLEPRPCEEKPVHCAVIRKFIDFRDENGCLAERSLSVGQCYGGCDDEATECCTGTEFKPVKVKVICPKGPSYEKTVS
;
A
#
# COMPACT_ATOMS: atom_id res chain seq x y z
N MET A 1 9.27 31.89 59.68
CA MET A 1 10.65 32.39 59.89
C MET A 1 11.52 31.15 59.92
N ASP A 2 12.08 30.80 58.75
CA ASP A 2 13.54 30.79 58.47
C ASP A 2 14.24 29.64 59.20
N LYS A 3 15.09 28.78 58.62
CA LYS A 3 15.64 28.49 57.28
C LYS A 3 16.38 27.14 57.49
N GLN A 4 16.27 26.15 56.58
CA GLN A 4 17.37 25.72 55.68
C GLN A 4 18.65 25.26 56.44
N LYS A 5 19.27 24.09 56.25
CA LYS A 5 19.43 23.14 55.14
C LYS A 5 20.15 21.93 55.75
N ASP A 6 19.67 20.70 55.57
CA ASP A 6 20.45 19.51 55.95
C ASP A 6 21.09 18.84 54.73
N SER A 7 22.34 18.49 54.96
CA SER A 7 23.36 18.00 54.05
C SER A 7 23.18 16.50 53.79
N LEU A 8 23.16 16.08 52.52
CA LEU A 8 23.36 14.68 52.14
C LEU A 8 24.29 14.56 50.93
N ILE A 9 25.53 14.17 51.27
CA ILE A 9 26.37 13.17 50.61
C ILE A 9 26.70 13.38 49.12
N SER A 10 27.94 13.83 48.91
CA SER A 10 28.69 13.82 47.66
C SER A 10 28.88 12.39 47.13
N LEU A 11 28.26 12.07 45.99
CA LEU A 11 28.61 10.92 45.16
C LEU A 11 29.41 11.42 43.95
N SER A 12 30.72 11.30 44.06
CA SER A 12 31.69 11.50 42.98
C SER A 12 31.34 10.59 41.79
N HIS A 13 30.99 11.20 40.66
CA HIS A 13 30.79 10.53 39.38
C HIS A 13 32.12 9.96 38.87
N PHE A 14 32.28 8.64 38.91
CA PHE A 14 33.32 7.94 38.17
C PHE A 14 33.04 8.02 36.67
N HIS A 15 33.66 8.98 35.98
CA HIS A 15 33.80 8.95 34.52
C HIS A 15 34.77 7.82 34.15
N HIS A 16 34.23 6.65 33.82
CA HIS A 16 34.97 5.67 33.04
C HIS A 16 34.97 6.13 31.58
N PRO A 17 36.13 6.30 30.92
CA PRO A 17 36.17 6.54 29.49
C PRO A 17 35.65 5.28 28.77
N LEU A 18 34.56 5.43 28.02
CA LEU A 18 34.10 4.40 27.09
C LEU A 18 35.23 4.11 26.09
N PRO A 19 35.52 2.83 25.79
CA PRO A 19 36.43 2.50 24.70
C PRO A 19 35.83 3.05 23.39
N PRO A 20 36.68 3.49 22.43
CA PRO A 20 36.19 3.91 21.14
C PRO A 20 35.44 2.72 20.53
N ILE A 21 34.12 2.87 20.36
CA ILE A 21 33.32 1.96 19.56
C ILE A 21 33.90 2.08 18.17
N LEU A 22 34.75 1.11 17.82
CA LEU A 22 35.11 0.84 16.45
C LEU A 22 33.79 0.45 15.78
N SER A 23 33.10 1.43 15.21
CA SER A 23 32.05 1.20 14.22
C SER A 23 32.71 0.59 12.99
N ALA A 24 33.09 -0.68 13.11
CA ALA A 24 33.19 -1.56 11.96
C ALA A 24 31.74 -1.74 11.50
N THR A 25 31.34 -0.90 10.56
CA THR A 25 30.06 -1.03 9.88
C THR A 25 29.96 -2.45 9.37
N LEU A 26 28.90 -3.14 9.77
CA LEU A 26 28.45 -4.37 9.14
C LEU A 26 27.86 -4.01 7.76
N GLN A 27 28.63 -3.37 6.88
CA GLN A 27 28.29 -3.28 5.47
C GLN A 27 28.51 -4.69 4.93
N GLY A 28 27.42 -5.39 4.61
CA GLY A 28 27.50 -6.61 3.80
C GLY A 28 28.21 -6.31 2.47
N PRO A 29 28.45 -7.32 1.61
CA PRO A 29 29.08 -7.14 0.31
C PRO A 29 28.25 -6.29 -0.67
N VAL A 30 27.25 -5.55 -0.21
CA VAL A 30 26.38 -4.68 -1.01
C VAL A 30 26.15 -3.36 -0.27
N GLY A 31 26.29 -2.25 -1.00
CA GLY A 31 25.95 -0.91 -0.54
C GLY A 31 24.45 -0.63 -0.61
N PHE A 32 24.05 0.54 -0.14
CA PHE A 32 22.66 1.01 -0.25
C PHE A 32 22.31 1.31 -1.71
N TRP A 33 21.04 1.11 -2.04
CA TRP A 33 20.47 1.60 -3.30
C TRP A 33 20.45 3.12 -3.33
N SER A 34 20.72 3.69 -4.52
CA SER A 34 20.38 5.08 -4.81
C SER A 34 18.87 5.27 -4.85
N ASP A 35 18.45 6.53 -4.82
CA ASP A 35 17.10 6.89 -5.23
C ASP A 35 16.82 6.43 -6.67
N TRP A 36 15.54 6.22 -6.98
CA TRP A 36 15.08 5.96 -8.33
C TRP A 36 15.25 7.19 -9.22
N SER A 37 15.66 6.97 -10.47
CA SER A 37 15.58 8.01 -11.50
C SER A 37 14.14 8.44 -11.76
N GLY A 38 13.97 9.58 -12.42
CA GLY A 38 12.70 9.89 -13.09
C GLY A 38 12.34 8.83 -14.13
N CYS A 39 11.07 8.81 -14.55
CA CYS A 39 10.64 7.96 -15.65
C CYS A 39 11.34 8.39 -16.94
N SER A 40 11.84 7.44 -17.73
CA SER A 40 12.51 7.73 -19.01
C SER A 40 11.59 8.35 -20.05
N GLU A 41 10.27 8.26 -19.84
CA GLU A 41 9.24 8.73 -20.74
C GLU A 41 8.25 9.61 -19.97
N ASN A 42 7.81 10.72 -20.57
CA ASN A 42 6.95 11.70 -19.91
C ASN A 42 5.45 11.45 -20.11
N CYS A 43 5.07 10.77 -21.20
CA CYS A 43 3.70 10.70 -21.70
C CYS A 43 3.28 9.28 -22.13
N LYS A 44 4.06 8.27 -21.75
CA LYS A 44 3.83 6.86 -22.06
C LYS A 44 4.57 5.99 -21.05
N GLN A 45 4.56 4.67 -21.27
CA GLN A 45 5.40 3.75 -20.52
C GLN A 45 6.88 4.07 -20.76
N GLY A 46 7.64 4.17 -19.68
CA GLY A 46 9.10 4.22 -19.67
C GLY A 46 9.67 3.32 -18.59
N PHE A 47 10.92 3.59 -18.23
CA PHE A 47 11.63 2.89 -17.17
C PHE A 47 12.26 3.89 -16.20
N ARG A 48 12.32 3.50 -14.93
CA ARG A 48 13.17 4.15 -13.93
C ARG A 48 14.23 3.17 -13.46
N THR A 49 15.40 3.71 -13.13
CA THR A 49 16.57 2.93 -12.75
C THR A 49 17.14 3.41 -11.44
N ARG A 50 17.75 2.51 -10.67
CA ARG A 50 18.58 2.83 -9.51
C ARG A 50 19.80 1.92 -9.47
N ARG A 51 20.85 2.35 -8.76
CA ARG A 51 22.12 1.62 -8.67
C ARG A 51 22.60 1.49 -7.24
N ARG A 52 23.34 0.42 -6.93
CA ARG A 52 24.06 0.25 -5.67
C ARG A 52 25.47 -0.25 -5.93
N GLU A 53 26.37 0.02 -5.01
CA GLU A 53 27.71 -0.58 -5.03
C GLU A 53 27.64 -2.03 -4.56
N VAL A 54 28.45 -2.91 -5.15
CA VAL A 54 28.57 -4.32 -4.73
C VAL A 54 30.05 -4.70 -4.65
N TYR A 55 30.41 -5.47 -3.64
CA TYR A 55 31.76 -5.97 -3.40
C TYR A 55 31.84 -7.42 -3.90
N ILE A 56 32.47 -7.63 -5.04
CA ILE A 56 32.61 -8.95 -5.68
C ILE A 56 34.08 -9.36 -5.62
N GLY A 57 34.39 -10.40 -4.84
CA GLY A 57 35.69 -11.07 -4.88
C GLY A 57 36.91 -10.17 -4.67
N GLY A 58 36.78 -9.09 -3.89
CA GLY A 58 37.88 -8.15 -3.59
C GLY A 58 37.91 -6.87 -4.44
N GLY A 59 36.92 -6.63 -5.30
CA GLY A 59 36.75 -5.38 -6.05
C GLY A 59 35.36 -4.76 -5.89
N ASN A 60 35.24 -3.49 -6.29
CA ASN A 60 33.97 -2.76 -6.30
C ASN A 60 33.31 -2.87 -7.69
N GLY A 61 32.03 -3.20 -7.71
CA GLY A 61 31.16 -3.19 -8.89
C GLY A 61 29.86 -2.44 -8.61
N PHE A 62 28.96 -2.42 -9.59
CA PHE A 62 27.63 -1.85 -9.45
C PHE A 62 26.57 -2.87 -9.84
N ASP A 63 25.49 -2.88 -9.07
CA ASP A 63 24.25 -3.57 -9.41
C ASP A 63 23.21 -2.53 -9.82
N THR A 64 22.38 -2.86 -10.82
CA THR A 64 21.39 -1.94 -11.41
C THR A 64 20.03 -2.60 -11.40
N GLU A 65 19.04 -1.87 -10.92
CA GLU A 65 17.65 -2.29 -10.95
C GLU A 65 16.84 -1.38 -11.88
N THR A 66 15.95 -1.99 -12.65
CA THR A 66 15.11 -1.31 -13.64
C THR A 66 13.67 -1.74 -13.44
N VAL A 67 12.75 -0.78 -13.36
CA VAL A 67 11.31 -1.05 -13.29
C VAL A 67 10.54 -0.19 -14.27
N SER A 68 9.40 -0.69 -14.72
CA SER A 68 8.49 0.10 -15.55
C SER A 68 7.89 1.24 -14.76
N CYS A 69 7.68 2.36 -15.44
CA CYS A 69 6.91 3.49 -14.97
C CYS A 69 5.94 3.92 -16.07
N TYR A 70 4.82 4.51 -15.67
CA TYR A 70 3.74 4.89 -16.57
C TYR A 70 3.39 6.35 -16.29
N SER A 71 3.40 7.18 -17.32
CA SER A 71 3.08 8.60 -17.21
C SER A 71 2.01 9.00 -18.21
N THR A 72 1.11 9.88 -17.79
CA THR A 72 0.03 10.42 -18.61
C THR A 72 0.24 11.91 -18.82
N CYS A 73 -0.17 12.44 -19.98
CA CYS A 73 -0.13 13.87 -20.26
C CYS A 73 -1.23 14.29 -21.25
N ASP A 74 -1.67 15.55 -21.18
CA ASP A 74 -2.81 16.05 -21.97
C ASP A 74 -2.55 16.08 -23.49
N GLN A 75 -1.30 16.09 -23.91
CA GLN A 75 -0.88 16.19 -25.32
C GLN A 75 -0.11 14.95 -25.82
N GLY A 76 -0.22 13.83 -25.10
CA GLY A 76 0.48 12.59 -25.40
C GLY A 76 -0.43 11.47 -25.87
N PRO A 77 0.16 10.33 -26.32
CA PRO A 77 -0.62 9.16 -26.72
C PRO A 77 -1.32 8.50 -25.52
N CYS A 78 -0.77 8.65 -24.31
CA CYS A 78 -1.38 8.21 -23.07
C CYS A 78 -1.85 9.40 -22.22
N TYR A 79 -3.16 9.56 -22.10
CA TYR A 79 -3.83 10.48 -21.17
C TYR A 79 -4.72 9.68 -20.20
N ASN A 80 -5.32 10.33 -19.20
CA ASN A 80 -5.97 9.62 -18.07
C ASN A 80 -7.08 8.65 -18.47
N ASP A 81 -7.84 8.97 -19.52
CA ASP A 81 -8.99 8.15 -19.96
C ASP A 81 -8.66 7.25 -21.17
N THR A 82 -7.38 7.13 -21.55
CA THR A 82 -6.97 6.29 -22.68
C THR A 82 -7.27 4.81 -22.43
N CYS A 83 -7.02 4.32 -21.20
CA CYS A 83 -7.30 2.95 -20.80
C CYS A 83 -8.35 2.93 -19.70
N THR A 84 -9.51 2.35 -20.01
CA THR A 84 -10.68 2.35 -19.11
C THR A 84 -10.87 1.03 -18.37
N GLY A 85 -10.08 0.00 -18.70
CA GLY A 85 -10.12 -1.28 -18.01
C GLY A 85 -9.44 -1.23 -16.64
N PRO A 86 -9.75 -2.20 -15.77
CA PRO A 86 -9.29 -2.18 -14.39
C PRO A 86 -7.78 -2.35 -14.32
N GLY A 87 -7.10 -1.48 -13.59
CA GLY A 87 -5.65 -1.58 -13.39
C GLY A 87 -4.83 -1.59 -14.69
N GLN A 88 -5.44 -1.22 -15.83
CA GLN A 88 -4.72 -1.14 -17.09
C GLN A 88 -3.76 0.04 -17.08
N VAL A 89 -2.63 -0.15 -17.75
CA VAL A 89 -1.67 0.89 -18.02
C VAL A 89 -1.60 1.14 -19.52
N CYS A 90 -1.43 2.40 -19.89
CA CYS A 90 -1.27 2.79 -21.28
C CYS A 90 0.20 2.68 -21.70
N THR A 91 0.41 2.07 -22.86
CA THR A 91 1.69 2.04 -23.55
C THR A 91 1.49 2.58 -24.95
N ALA A 92 2.55 3.14 -25.54
CA ALA A 92 2.53 3.61 -26.91
C ALA A 92 3.86 3.26 -27.59
N ASP A 93 3.79 2.79 -28.83
CA ASP A 93 4.98 2.56 -29.63
C ASP A 93 5.60 3.88 -30.14
N GLU A 94 6.66 3.78 -30.95
CA GLU A 94 7.34 4.96 -31.52
C GLU A 94 6.43 5.78 -32.46
N SER A 95 5.42 5.16 -33.05
CA SER A 95 4.42 5.83 -33.90
C SER A 95 3.30 6.52 -33.11
N GLY A 96 3.26 6.30 -31.79
CA GLY A 96 2.16 6.76 -30.93
C GLY A 96 0.95 5.83 -30.95
N THR A 97 1.07 4.61 -31.48
CA THR A 97 -0.02 3.63 -31.45
C THR A 97 -0.18 3.10 -30.03
N VAL A 98 -1.37 3.31 -29.47
CA VAL A 98 -1.70 3.01 -28.08
C VAL A 98 -2.03 1.53 -27.88
N SER A 99 -1.60 0.97 -26.74
CA SER A 99 -2.01 -0.34 -26.24
C SER A 99 -2.31 -0.28 -24.74
N CYS A 100 -3.42 -0.90 -24.32
CA CYS A 100 -3.78 -1.02 -22.91
C CYS A 100 -3.45 -2.43 -22.42
N ILE A 101 -2.50 -2.54 -21.50
CA ILE A 101 -2.01 -3.81 -20.98
C ILE A 101 -2.08 -3.84 -19.45
N CYS A 102 -1.91 -5.03 -18.87
CA CYS A 102 -1.70 -5.12 -17.43
C CYS A 102 -0.26 -4.72 -17.07
N PRO A 103 -0.03 -4.00 -15.96
CA PRO A 103 1.29 -3.52 -15.58
C PRO A 103 2.25 -4.67 -15.33
N MET A 104 3.54 -4.46 -15.61
CA MET A 104 4.58 -5.46 -15.37
C MET A 104 5.25 -5.17 -14.03
N CYS A 105 5.09 -6.07 -13.04
CA CYS A 105 5.56 -5.81 -11.67
C CYS A 105 6.96 -6.37 -11.37
N GLN A 106 7.64 -6.91 -12.38
CA GLN A 106 8.98 -7.48 -12.21
C GLN A 106 9.99 -6.39 -11.81
N GLY A 107 10.80 -6.68 -10.79
CA GLY A 107 11.85 -5.79 -10.30
C GLY A 107 11.34 -4.69 -9.35
N HIS A 108 10.04 -4.66 -9.02
CA HIS A 108 9.59 -3.80 -7.95
C HIS A 108 10.10 -4.34 -6.60
N GLU A 109 10.65 -3.46 -5.78
CA GLU A 109 11.01 -3.80 -4.40
C GLU A 109 9.77 -4.26 -3.64
N LEU A 110 9.92 -5.31 -2.84
CA LEU A 110 8.86 -5.79 -1.95
C LEU A 110 8.43 -4.65 -1.03
N SER A 111 7.23 -4.14 -1.25
CA SER A 111 6.62 -3.08 -0.48
C SER A 111 5.16 -3.46 -0.28
N PRO A 112 4.89 -4.39 0.64
CA PRO A 112 3.58 -5.02 0.72
C PRO A 112 2.47 -4.02 1.00
N VAL A 113 1.31 -4.22 0.36
CA VAL A 113 0.13 -3.37 0.52
C VAL A 113 -1.12 -4.18 0.81
N CYS A 114 -2.09 -3.55 1.47
CA CYS A 114 -3.39 -4.14 1.70
C CYS A 114 -4.33 -3.68 0.58
N GLY A 115 -4.83 -4.63 -0.19
CA GLY A 115 -5.68 -4.35 -1.35
C GLY A 115 -6.99 -5.13 -1.28
N ARG A 116 -8.00 -4.61 -1.97
CA ARG A 116 -9.28 -5.28 -2.20
C ARG A 116 -9.50 -5.50 -3.69
N ILE A 117 -9.93 -6.69 -4.07
CA ILE A 117 -10.43 -7.01 -5.41
C ILE A 117 -11.80 -7.68 -5.25
N GLY A 118 -12.86 -7.00 -5.69
CA GLY A 118 -14.25 -7.35 -5.37
C GLY A 118 -14.43 -7.41 -3.86
N ASN A 119 -14.80 -8.58 -3.35
CA ASN A 119 -15.05 -8.79 -1.92
C ASN A 119 -13.83 -9.37 -1.17
N VAL A 120 -12.71 -9.59 -1.85
CA VAL A 120 -11.53 -10.22 -1.27
C VAL A 120 -10.52 -9.16 -0.85
N VAL A 121 -10.25 -9.08 0.45
CA VAL A 121 -9.17 -8.27 1.02
C VAL A 121 -7.97 -9.17 1.29
N LYS A 122 -6.78 -8.77 0.82
CA LYS A 122 -5.53 -9.49 1.09
C LYS A 122 -4.31 -8.61 0.91
N THR A 123 -3.19 -9.09 1.43
CA THR A 123 -1.87 -8.50 1.19
C THR A 123 -1.37 -8.83 -0.21
N PHE A 124 -0.81 -7.83 -0.89
CA PHE A 124 -0.11 -7.93 -2.17
C PHE A 124 1.35 -7.54 -1.97
N ASP A 125 2.26 -8.14 -2.72
CA ASP A 125 3.70 -7.89 -2.58
C ASP A 125 4.08 -6.44 -2.89
N THR A 126 3.34 -5.81 -3.81
CA THR A 126 3.44 -4.38 -4.16
C THR A 126 2.07 -3.83 -4.59
N GLU A 127 1.96 -2.50 -4.66
CA GLU A 127 0.80 -1.84 -5.30
C GLU A 127 0.64 -2.24 -6.77
N CYS A 128 1.75 -2.47 -7.49
CA CYS A 128 1.70 -2.97 -8.86
C CYS A 128 0.97 -4.32 -8.93
N ASP A 129 1.24 -5.24 -8.01
CA ASP A 129 0.63 -6.58 -8.00
C ASP A 129 -0.89 -6.51 -7.78
N LEU A 130 -1.36 -5.54 -6.99
CA LEU A 130 -2.79 -5.25 -6.85
C LEU A 130 -3.39 -4.83 -8.20
N HIS A 131 -2.81 -3.85 -8.89
CA HIS A 131 -3.29 -3.39 -10.20
C HIS A 131 -3.20 -4.48 -11.26
N HIS A 132 -2.09 -5.23 -11.30
CA HIS A 132 -1.88 -6.34 -12.22
C HIS A 132 -2.99 -7.39 -12.04
N MET A 133 -3.27 -7.78 -10.78
CA MET A 133 -4.28 -8.79 -10.51
C MET A 133 -5.70 -8.31 -10.85
N ALA A 134 -6.03 -7.05 -10.59
CA ALA A 134 -7.31 -6.46 -10.99
C ALA A 134 -7.47 -6.48 -12.52
N CYS A 135 -6.41 -6.07 -13.25
CA CYS A 135 -6.37 -6.11 -14.70
C CYS A 135 -6.54 -7.51 -15.28
N LYS A 136 -5.77 -8.48 -14.77
CA LYS A 136 -5.86 -9.88 -15.23
C LYS A 136 -7.23 -10.50 -14.98
N ARG A 137 -7.94 -10.06 -13.95
CA ARG A 137 -9.28 -10.54 -13.60
C ARG A 137 -10.41 -9.78 -14.29
N GLY A 138 -10.13 -8.60 -14.85
CA GLY A 138 -11.18 -7.72 -15.37
C GLY A 138 -12.10 -7.19 -14.27
N GLU A 139 -11.63 -7.11 -13.01
CA GLU A 139 -12.42 -6.65 -11.87
C GLU A 139 -12.31 -5.13 -11.69
N MET A 140 -13.40 -4.42 -11.99
CA MET A 140 -13.50 -2.96 -11.85
C MET A 140 -13.57 -2.51 -10.40
N ASP A 141 -14.14 -3.33 -9.51
CA ASP A 141 -14.29 -3.01 -8.10
C ASP A 141 -13.05 -3.42 -7.30
N TYR A 142 -11.94 -2.68 -7.47
CA TYR A 142 -10.71 -2.90 -6.72
C TYR A 142 -10.19 -1.60 -6.10
N GLN A 143 -9.43 -1.73 -5.01
CA GLN A 143 -8.95 -0.56 -4.26
C GLN A 143 -7.69 -0.89 -3.47
N LEU A 144 -6.71 0.03 -3.50
CA LEU A 144 -5.64 0.10 -2.51
C LEU A 144 -6.21 0.61 -1.20
N LEU A 145 -6.13 -0.20 -0.14
CA LEU A 145 -6.66 0.16 1.16
C LEU A 145 -5.59 0.84 2.02
N GLU A 146 -4.40 0.24 2.11
CA GLU A 146 -3.33 0.69 3.00
C GLU A 146 -1.94 0.43 2.38
N PRO A 147 -0.93 1.30 2.61
CA PRO A 147 0.44 1.14 2.14
C PRO A 147 1.28 0.21 3.05
N ARG A 148 0.70 -0.94 3.45
CA ARG A 148 1.27 -1.96 4.36
C ARG A 148 0.49 -3.28 4.26
N PRO A 149 1.00 -4.41 4.78
CA PRO A 149 0.23 -5.65 4.87
C PRO A 149 -1.11 -5.49 5.59
N CYS A 150 -2.12 -6.27 5.20
CA CYS A 150 -3.42 -6.29 5.89
C CYS A 150 -3.34 -6.82 7.32
N GLU A 151 -2.36 -7.69 7.60
CA GLU A 151 -2.10 -8.24 8.93
C GLU A 151 -1.54 -7.19 9.89
N GLU A 152 -0.89 -6.15 9.36
CA GLU A 152 -0.28 -5.08 10.15
C GLU A 152 -1.34 -4.06 10.56
N LYS A 153 -1.81 -4.18 11.80
CA LYS A 153 -2.80 -3.26 12.37
C LYS A 153 -2.11 -1.97 12.79
N PRO A 154 -2.59 -0.80 12.37
CA PRO A 154 -2.08 0.45 12.91
C PRO A 154 -2.36 0.54 14.40
N VAL A 155 -1.35 1.02 15.13
CA VAL A 155 -1.42 1.35 16.56
C VAL A 155 -2.37 2.54 16.83
N HIS A 156 -2.79 3.24 15.78
CA HIS A 156 -3.75 4.34 15.85
C HIS A 156 -4.96 4.06 14.95
N CYS A 157 -6.09 4.74 15.17
CA CYS A 157 -7.30 4.56 14.37
C CYS A 157 -7.02 4.56 12.85
N ALA A 158 -7.34 3.45 12.18
CA ALA A 158 -7.44 3.42 10.73
C ALA A 158 -8.80 2.92 10.24
N VAL A 159 -9.10 3.35 9.03
CA VAL A 159 -10.38 3.26 8.34
C VAL A 159 -10.45 1.90 7.64
N ILE A 160 -10.62 0.80 8.40
CA ILE A 160 -10.86 -0.51 7.76
C ILE A 160 -12.33 -0.76 7.55
N ARG A 161 -12.68 -0.90 6.27
CA ARG A 161 -14.03 -1.17 5.78
C ARG A 161 -14.46 -2.58 6.20
N LYS A 162 -15.46 -2.69 7.08
CA LYS A 162 -16.14 -3.97 7.34
C LYS A 162 -17.10 -4.27 6.21
N PHE A 163 -16.76 -5.29 5.41
CA PHE A 163 -17.62 -5.77 4.34
C PHE A 163 -18.57 -6.85 4.85
N ILE A 164 -19.86 -6.71 4.57
CA ILE A 164 -20.86 -7.75 4.83
C ILE A 164 -21.42 -8.27 3.51
N ASP A 165 -21.58 -9.58 3.42
CA ASP A 165 -22.36 -10.23 2.37
C ASP A 165 -23.82 -10.29 2.82
N PHE A 166 -24.63 -9.37 2.31
CA PHE A 166 -26.05 -9.32 2.67
C PHE A 166 -26.81 -10.44 1.95
N ARG A 167 -27.49 -11.28 2.73
CA ARG A 167 -28.46 -12.28 2.28
C ARG A 167 -29.76 -12.13 3.07
N ASP A 168 -30.90 -12.15 2.40
CA ASP A 168 -32.21 -12.18 3.08
C ASP A 168 -32.71 -13.62 3.34
N GLU A 169 -33.80 -13.74 4.11
CA GLU A 169 -34.44 -15.01 4.47
C GLU A 169 -34.93 -15.83 3.27
N ASN A 170 -35.16 -15.17 2.13
CA ASN A 170 -35.61 -15.79 0.89
C ASN A 170 -34.44 -16.19 -0.02
N GLY A 171 -33.20 -15.98 0.44
CA GLY A 171 -31.98 -16.31 -0.28
C GLY A 171 -31.56 -15.29 -1.32
N CYS A 172 -32.15 -14.08 -1.35
CA CYS A 172 -31.70 -13.00 -2.23
C CYS A 172 -30.38 -12.41 -1.72
N LEU A 173 -29.51 -11.99 -2.65
CA LEU A 173 -28.14 -11.56 -2.37
C LEU A 173 -27.93 -10.12 -2.81
N ALA A 174 -27.18 -9.33 -2.03
CA ALA A 174 -26.69 -8.05 -2.52
C ALA A 174 -25.76 -8.25 -3.74
N GLU A 175 -25.81 -7.33 -4.69
CA GLU A 175 -24.99 -7.38 -5.92
C GLU A 175 -23.47 -7.27 -5.64
N ARG A 176 -23.09 -6.78 -4.45
CA ARG A 176 -21.71 -6.61 -3.97
C ARG A 176 -21.67 -6.64 -2.43
N SER A 177 -20.50 -6.86 -1.82
CA SER A 177 -20.38 -6.69 -0.38
C SER A 177 -20.53 -5.22 0.03
N LEU A 178 -21.05 -5.01 1.23
CA LEU A 178 -21.40 -3.68 1.75
C LEU A 178 -20.41 -3.26 2.81
N SER A 179 -19.74 -2.12 2.60
CA SER A 179 -18.91 -1.49 3.61
C SER A 179 -19.80 -0.75 4.61
N VAL A 180 -20.17 -1.38 5.72
CA VAL A 180 -21.15 -0.82 6.68
C VAL A 180 -20.55 0.12 7.74
N GLY A 181 -19.23 0.24 7.87
CA GLY A 181 -18.60 1.08 8.92
C GLY A 181 -17.30 0.46 9.44
N GLN A 182 -16.53 1.20 10.24
CA GLN A 182 -15.07 0.99 10.40
C GLN A 182 -14.53 0.96 11.84
N CYS A 183 -13.98 -0.16 12.29
CA CYS A 183 -12.92 -0.07 13.29
C CYS A 183 -11.90 -1.18 13.08
N TYR A 184 -10.64 -0.76 12.90
CA TYR A 184 -9.48 -1.62 13.01
C TYR A 184 -8.25 -0.75 13.26
N GLY A 185 -7.50 -1.06 14.31
CA GLY A 185 -6.58 -0.11 14.94
C GLY A 185 -7.26 0.59 16.12
N GLY A 186 -6.50 0.81 17.18
CA GLY A 186 -7.02 1.28 18.46
C GLY A 186 -6.60 2.69 18.84
N CYS A 187 -7.09 3.16 19.99
CA CYS A 187 -6.66 4.39 20.66
C CYS A 187 -5.49 4.17 21.62
N ASP A 188 -5.18 2.90 21.84
CA ASP A 188 -4.18 2.38 22.71
C ASP A 188 -2.97 1.88 21.90
N ASP A 189 -1.82 1.81 22.57
CA ASP A 189 -0.55 1.42 21.97
C ASP A 189 -0.52 -0.04 21.45
N GLU A 190 -1.58 -0.80 21.72
CA GLU A 190 -1.74 -2.21 21.36
C GLU A 190 -2.83 -2.44 20.30
N ALA A 191 -3.46 -1.37 19.79
CA ALA A 191 -4.52 -1.42 18.79
C ALA A 191 -5.76 -2.26 19.19
N THR A 192 -6.09 -2.30 20.48
CA THR A 192 -7.18 -3.12 21.04
C THR A 192 -8.52 -2.37 21.21
N GLU A 193 -8.53 -1.04 21.31
CA GLU A 193 -9.74 -0.25 21.58
C GLU A 193 -10.11 0.76 20.49
N CYS A 194 -11.34 0.73 19.97
CA CYS A 194 -11.81 1.74 19.01
C CYS A 194 -11.97 3.14 19.63
N CYS A 195 -11.30 4.16 19.09
CA CYS A 195 -11.33 5.53 19.65
C CYS A 195 -12.70 6.20 19.72
N THR A 196 -13.57 5.94 18.73
CA THR A 196 -14.90 6.54 18.67
C THR A 196 -15.82 5.58 17.93
N GLY A 197 -16.98 5.27 18.52
CA GLY A 197 -17.98 4.41 17.90
C GLY A 197 -18.30 4.86 16.48
N THR A 198 -18.24 3.91 15.56
CA THR A 198 -18.51 4.11 14.13
C THR A 198 -19.91 4.62 13.89
N GLU A 199 -20.03 5.75 13.18
CA GLU A 199 -21.22 5.99 12.37
C GLU A 199 -21.29 4.90 11.30
N PHE A 200 -22.10 3.87 11.55
CA PHE A 200 -22.50 2.93 10.50
C PHE A 200 -23.35 3.71 9.51
N LYS A 201 -22.76 4.10 8.38
CA LYS A 201 -23.52 4.78 7.33
C LYS A 201 -24.33 3.74 6.58
N PRO A 202 -25.67 3.87 6.54
CA PRO A 202 -26.51 2.92 5.82
C PRO A 202 -26.12 2.89 4.34
N VAL A 203 -25.80 1.71 3.82
CA VAL A 203 -25.39 1.49 2.44
C VAL A 203 -26.60 1.06 1.61
N LYS A 204 -26.94 1.83 0.57
CA LYS A 204 -27.90 1.39 -0.44
C LYS A 204 -27.26 0.40 -1.40
N VAL A 205 -27.94 -0.71 -1.67
CA VAL A 205 -27.52 -1.75 -2.61
C VAL A 205 -28.71 -2.39 -3.31
N LYS A 206 -28.50 -2.85 -4.54
CA LYS A 206 -29.45 -3.72 -5.23
C LYS A 206 -29.32 -5.17 -4.76
N VAL A 207 -30.45 -5.76 -4.40
CA VAL A 207 -30.59 -7.15 -3.97
C VAL A 207 -31.19 -7.96 -5.11
N ILE A 208 -30.52 -9.05 -5.47
CA ILE A 208 -30.86 -9.94 -6.59
C ILE A 208 -31.43 -11.23 -6.01
N CYS A 209 -32.66 -11.56 -6.41
CA CYS A 209 -33.38 -12.74 -5.94
C CYS A 209 -33.33 -13.88 -6.97
N PRO A 210 -33.13 -15.14 -6.55
CA PRO A 210 -33.23 -16.30 -7.44
C PRO A 210 -34.64 -16.50 -8.02
N LYS A 211 -35.67 -16.08 -7.29
CA LYS A 211 -37.08 -16.11 -7.67
C LYS A 211 -37.70 -14.76 -7.36
N GLY A 212 -38.16 -14.04 -8.39
CA GLY A 212 -38.82 -12.74 -8.24
C GLY A 212 -37.95 -11.55 -8.67
N PRO A 213 -38.50 -10.32 -8.57
CA PRO A 213 -37.81 -9.11 -9.01
C PRO A 213 -36.68 -8.71 -8.07
N SER A 214 -35.61 -8.11 -8.62
CA SER A 214 -34.58 -7.43 -7.83
C SER A 214 -35.12 -6.15 -7.19
N TYR A 215 -34.60 -5.76 -6.03
CA TYR A 215 -35.05 -4.57 -5.30
C TYR A 215 -33.89 -3.80 -4.65
N GLU A 216 -34.07 -2.54 -4.31
CA GLU A 216 -33.08 -1.76 -3.55
C GLU A 216 -33.30 -1.93 -2.04
N LYS A 217 -32.21 -2.10 -1.30
CA LYS A 217 -32.21 -2.15 0.15
C LYS A 217 -31.14 -1.24 0.73
N THR A 218 -31.49 -0.56 1.80
CA THR A 218 -30.52 0.12 2.65
C THR A 218 -30.11 -0.84 3.77
N VAL A 219 -28.82 -1.12 3.88
CA VAL A 219 -28.24 -2.01 4.89
C VAL A 219 -27.34 -1.19 5.79
N SER A 220 -27.64 -1.21 7.09
CA SER A 220 -26.94 -0.51 8.17
C SER A 220 -26.19 -1.49 9.03
#